data_AF-A0A9D0L4F7-F1
#
_entry.id   AF-A0A9D0L4F7-F1
#
_cell.length_a   1.000
_cell.length_b   1.000
_cell.length_c   1.000
_cell.angle_alpha   90.00
_cell.angle_beta   90.00
_cell.angle_gamma   90.00
#
_symmetry.space_group_name_H-M   'P 1'
#
loop_
_entity.id
_entity.type
_entity.pdbx_description
1 polymer ?
#
loop_
_entity_poly.entity_id
_entity_poly.type
_entity_poly.pdbx_seq_one_letter_code
_entity_poly.pdbx_strand_id
1 'polypeptide(L)'
;MAEREQFLARLLELPSLQDANVRRAVLRQTLVTLGHGRRGPLALAGVDPRALARSVQVVIGDSLLDDIDFIEPAAAAVAVYQLASALPLGSERRTLGRKVFAYLYNGNAATFAALASRMALGALKPLSGAGIHARVALAMQLPVGEDAAVDRMALAFVGRRELAQSWVNQGAMLGLPQRRLAAQLMERAARAAARRDAAGDAHPLRLFRAVHNPGRLLSPPRPDADVTSSFATAWHALLAEREALVWRHVAIARGLLSTAVDELAHQVRRALDLSLSPTEWRRAATSMVARIAVDRERGLSEALALLDGPITRRDPGLPLAMVWGLGPVAEVEPEAAEELLQELADHSPISIADGLVELRRHVPGIGDKAAARCVAALRQSLATPERDDGLTALASSIIDDLEGRG
;
A
#
# COMPACT_ATOMS: atom_id res chain seq x y z
N MET A 1 -7.40 15.21 -25.51
CA MET A 1 -8.81 14.90 -25.85
C MET A 1 -8.95 14.35 -27.26
N ALA A 2 -8.27 14.92 -28.27
CA ALA A 2 -8.30 14.43 -29.66
C ALA A 2 -7.96 12.92 -29.81
N GLU A 3 -6.91 12.43 -29.14
CA GLU A 3 -6.56 10.99 -29.17
C GLU A 3 -7.64 10.10 -28.53
N ARG A 4 -8.34 10.60 -27.50
CA ARG A 4 -9.43 9.87 -26.82
C ARG A 4 -10.61 9.67 -27.76
N GLU A 5 -11.02 10.74 -28.43
CA GLU A 5 -12.15 10.72 -29.35
C GLU A 5 -11.84 9.87 -30.59
N GLN A 6 -10.60 9.94 -31.09
CA GLN A 6 -10.16 9.16 -32.24
C GLN A 6 -10.13 7.65 -31.96
N PHE A 7 -9.66 7.20 -30.79
CA PHE A 7 -9.69 5.77 -30.46
C PHE A 7 -11.13 5.28 -30.22
N LEU A 8 -11.97 6.07 -29.55
CA LEU A 8 -13.36 5.70 -29.25
C LEU A 8 -14.16 5.53 -30.54
N ALA A 9 -13.96 6.43 -31.51
CA ALA A 9 -14.59 6.30 -32.83
C ALA A 9 -14.19 4.99 -33.52
N ARG A 10 -12.88 4.66 -33.54
CA ARG A 10 -12.37 3.42 -34.15
C ARG A 10 -12.91 2.15 -33.49
N LEU A 11 -13.07 2.14 -32.16
CA LEU A 11 -13.67 1.01 -31.45
C LEU A 11 -15.12 0.78 -31.88
N LEU A 12 -15.89 1.86 -32.07
CA LEU A 12 -17.30 1.77 -32.48
C LEU A 12 -17.49 1.42 -33.97
N GLU A 13 -16.45 1.62 -34.78
CA GLU A 13 -16.40 1.24 -36.20
C GLU A 13 -16.08 -0.26 -36.42
N LEU A 14 -15.70 -1.03 -35.39
CA LEU A 14 -15.35 -2.45 -35.56
C LEU A 14 -16.37 -3.28 -36.39
N PRO A 15 -17.70 -3.10 -36.25
CA PRO A 15 -18.67 -3.83 -37.05
C PRO A 15 -18.68 -3.49 -38.56
N SER A 16 -18.17 -2.33 -38.97
CA SER A 16 -18.14 -1.92 -40.39
C SER A 16 -16.84 -2.33 -41.09
N LEU A 17 -15.81 -2.74 -40.34
CA LEU A 17 -14.54 -3.19 -40.89
C LEU A 17 -14.65 -4.63 -41.41
N GLN A 18 -14.37 -4.85 -42.70
CA GLN A 18 -14.46 -6.18 -43.30
C GLN A 18 -13.19 -7.04 -43.08
N ASP A 19 -12.02 -6.41 -42.99
CA ASP A 19 -10.74 -7.12 -42.79
C ASP A 19 -10.51 -7.50 -41.31
N ALA A 20 -10.36 -8.80 -41.05
CA ALA A 20 -10.09 -9.35 -39.73
C ALA A 20 -8.76 -8.88 -39.12
N ASN A 21 -7.72 -8.65 -39.95
CA ASN A 21 -6.43 -8.16 -39.47
C ASN A 21 -6.53 -6.69 -39.02
N VAL A 22 -7.33 -5.88 -39.73
CA VAL A 22 -7.60 -4.49 -39.33
C VAL A 22 -8.43 -4.46 -38.05
N ARG A 23 -9.45 -5.32 -37.90
CA ARG A 23 -10.21 -5.47 -36.65
C ARG A 23 -9.31 -5.84 -35.48
N ARG A 24 -8.40 -6.81 -35.67
CA ARG A 24 -7.40 -7.20 -34.66
C ARG A 24 -6.50 -6.01 -34.27
N ALA A 25 -5.94 -5.30 -35.24
CA ALA A 25 -5.06 -4.16 -34.97
C ALA A 25 -5.77 -3.05 -34.17
N VAL A 26 -7.00 -2.70 -34.56
CA VAL A 26 -7.82 -1.70 -33.84
C VAL A 26 -8.13 -2.16 -32.42
N LEU A 27 -8.49 -3.43 -32.22
CA LEU A 27 -8.73 -3.96 -30.89
C LEU A 27 -7.47 -3.95 -30.03
N ARG A 28 -6.32 -4.39 -30.56
CA ARG A 28 -5.06 -4.40 -29.80
C ARG A 28 -4.68 -3.00 -29.35
N GLN A 29 -4.77 -2.01 -30.24
CA GLN A 29 -4.54 -0.62 -29.90
C GLN A 29 -5.50 -0.14 -28.80
N THR A 30 -6.79 -0.49 -28.90
CA THR A 30 -7.80 -0.16 -27.89
C THR A 30 -7.46 -0.76 -26.54
N LEU A 31 -7.09 -2.04 -26.49
CA LEU A 31 -6.74 -2.73 -25.25
C LEU A 31 -5.50 -2.11 -24.60
N VAL A 32 -4.49 -1.73 -25.40
CA VAL A 32 -3.30 -1.01 -24.91
C VAL A 32 -3.70 0.33 -24.29
N THR A 33 -4.51 1.13 -25.00
CA THR A 33 -4.97 2.43 -24.51
C THR A 33 -5.82 2.32 -23.24
N LEU A 34 -6.75 1.35 -23.19
CA LEU A 34 -7.58 1.11 -22.01
C LEU A 34 -6.75 0.60 -20.82
N GLY A 35 -5.84 -0.35 -21.05
CA GLY A 35 -4.99 -0.95 -20.03
C GLY A 35 -4.06 0.05 -19.36
N HIS A 36 -3.42 0.92 -20.16
CA HIS A 36 -2.45 1.91 -19.69
C HIS A 36 -3.06 3.28 -19.37
N GLY A 37 -4.34 3.50 -19.70
CA GLY A 37 -5.02 4.79 -19.54
C GLY A 37 -4.88 5.38 -18.13
N ARG A 38 -4.17 6.51 -18.02
CA ARG A 38 -3.97 7.23 -16.75
C ARG A 38 -5.26 7.96 -16.34
N ARG A 39 -5.54 7.87 -15.02
CA ARG A 39 -6.43 8.67 -14.16
C ARG A 39 -7.68 9.30 -14.79
N GLY A 40 -8.86 8.83 -14.35
CA GLY A 40 -10.15 9.44 -14.64
C GLY A 40 -11.29 8.43 -14.48
N PRO A 41 -12.57 8.88 -14.59
CA PRO A 41 -13.71 7.96 -14.73
C PRO A 41 -13.43 6.95 -15.86
N LEU A 42 -14.09 5.78 -15.81
CA LEU A 42 -13.95 4.69 -16.80
C LEU A 42 -13.74 5.29 -18.20
N ALA A 43 -12.68 4.89 -18.93
CA ALA A 43 -12.29 5.60 -20.17
C ALA A 43 -13.41 5.66 -21.22
N LEU A 44 -14.34 4.71 -21.13
CA LEU A 44 -15.54 4.57 -21.96
C LEU A 44 -16.79 5.29 -21.40
N ALA A 45 -16.64 6.13 -20.37
CA ALA A 45 -17.73 6.94 -19.85
C ALA A 45 -18.26 7.90 -20.93
N GLY A 46 -19.57 7.85 -21.20
CA GLY A 46 -20.25 8.65 -22.23
C GLY A 46 -20.36 7.97 -23.61
N VAL A 47 -19.79 6.78 -23.79
CA VAL A 47 -19.95 5.99 -25.02
C VAL A 47 -21.36 5.38 -25.08
N ASP A 48 -21.98 5.33 -26.27
CA ASP A 48 -23.27 4.62 -26.46
C ASP A 48 -23.11 3.12 -26.12
N PRO A 49 -23.75 2.64 -25.03
CA PRO A 49 -23.60 1.25 -24.60
C PRO A 49 -24.07 0.24 -25.64
N ARG A 50 -25.04 0.61 -26.51
CA ARG A 50 -25.55 -0.28 -27.56
C ARG A 50 -24.57 -0.39 -28.72
N ALA A 51 -23.96 0.71 -29.14
CA ALA A 51 -22.90 0.69 -30.16
C ALA A 51 -21.66 -0.08 -29.69
N LEU A 52 -21.29 0.08 -28.42
CA LEU A 52 -20.21 -0.69 -27.82
C LEU A 52 -20.53 -2.19 -27.80
N ALA A 53 -21.77 -2.57 -27.44
CA ALA A 53 -22.18 -3.97 -27.42
C ALA A 53 -22.07 -4.64 -28.79
N ARG A 54 -22.46 -3.96 -29.88
CA ARG A 54 -22.28 -4.47 -31.26
C ARG A 54 -20.81 -4.71 -31.59
N SER A 55 -19.94 -3.79 -31.19
CA SER A 55 -18.50 -3.88 -31.42
C SER A 55 -17.88 -5.04 -30.64
N VAL A 56 -18.29 -5.23 -29.38
CA VAL A 56 -17.83 -6.35 -28.53
C VAL A 56 -18.37 -7.69 -29.04
N GLN A 57 -19.57 -7.73 -29.61
CA GLN A 57 -20.13 -8.95 -30.19
C GLN A 57 -19.26 -9.47 -31.35
N VAL A 58 -18.78 -8.58 -32.22
CA VAL A 58 -17.82 -8.93 -33.30
C VAL A 58 -16.51 -9.45 -32.71
N VAL A 59 -15.99 -8.77 -31.69
CA VAL A 59 -14.75 -9.17 -31.00
C VAL A 59 -14.84 -10.57 -30.37
N ILE A 60 -16.00 -10.90 -29.77
CA ILE A 60 -16.27 -12.23 -29.21
C ILE A 60 -16.44 -13.27 -30.34
N GLY A 61 -17.17 -12.93 -31.40
CA GLY A 61 -17.40 -13.83 -32.55
C GLY A 61 -16.11 -14.19 -33.28
N ASP A 62 -15.17 -13.25 -33.38
CA ASP A 62 -13.86 -13.44 -34.01
C ASP A 62 -12.79 -14.02 -33.05
N SER A 63 -13.16 -14.38 -31.81
CA SER A 63 -12.23 -14.88 -30.77
C SER A 63 -11.02 -13.97 -30.48
N LEU A 64 -11.15 -12.67 -30.73
CA LEU A 64 -10.01 -11.74 -30.60
C LEU A 64 -9.58 -11.49 -29.13
N LEU A 65 -10.41 -11.88 -28.16
CA LEU A 65 -10.12 -11.79 -26.72
C LEU A 65 -9.36 -13.01 -26.18
N ASP A 66 -9.10 -14.00 -27.01
CA ASP A 66 -8.26 -15.15 -26.66
C ASP A 66 -6.79 -14.91 -27.05
N ASP A 67 -6.53 -13.93 -27.93
CA ASP A 67 -5.20 -13.48 -28.35
C ASP A 67 -4.82 -12.14 -27.66
N ILE A 68 -4.64 -12.21 -26.34
CA ILE A 68 -4.32 -11.03 -25.51
C ILE A 68 -2.94 -11.08 -24.86
N ASP A 69 -2.11 -12.07 -25.22
CA ASP A 69 -0.75 -12.24 -24.66
C ASP A 69 0.25 -11.18 -25.17
N PHE A 70 -0.17 -10.33 -26.12
CA PHE A 70 0.63 -9.21 -26.63
C PHE A 70 0.74 -8.02 -25.67
N ILE A 71 -0.04 -8.01 -24.58
CA ILE A 71 -0.03 -6.94 -23.56
C ILE A 71 0.15 -7.56 -22.17
N GLU A 72 0.79 -6.82 -21.26
CA GLU A 72 1.00 -7.25 -19.87
C GLU A 72 -0.32 -7.70 -19.21
N PRO A 73 -0.34 -8.82 -18.44
CA PRO A 73 -1.55 -9.34 -17.81
C PRO A 73 -2.35 -8.32 -16.99
N ALA A 74 -1.67 -7.43 -16.26
CA ALA A 74 -2.33 -6.38 -15.48
C ALA A 74 -3.08 -5.38 -16.36
N ALA A 75 -2.45 -4.93 -17.45
CA ALA A 75 -3.05 -4.03 -18.41
C ALA A 75 -4.19 -4.71 -19.19
N ALA A 76 -4.04 -6.00 -19.55
CA ALA A 76 -5.10 -6.80 -20.15
C ALA A 76 -6.35 -6.86 -19.24
N ALA A 77 -6.16 -7.22 -17.97
CA ALA A 77 -7.24 -7.34 -17.00
C ALA A 77 -8.00 -6.01 -16.81
N VAL A 78 -7.27 -4.90 -16.72
CA VAL A 78 -7.85 -3.54 -16.61
C VAL A 78 -8.63 -3.17 -17.88
N ALA A 79 -8.11 -3.48 -19.07
CA ALA A 79 -8.78 -3.19 -20.33
C ALA A 79 -10.10 -3.96 -20.48
N VAL A 80 -10.07 -5.27 -20.19
CA VAL A 80 -11.25 -6.14 -20.23
C VAL A 80 -12.29 -5.68 -19.21
N TYR A 81 -11.88 -5.27 -18.00
CA TYR A 81 -12.80 -4.70 -17.01
C TYR A 81 -13.45 -3.41 -17.50
N GLN A 82 -12.69 -2.51 -18.11
CA GLN A 82 -13.24 -1.25 -18.62
C GLN A 82 -14.29 -1.51 -19.71
N LEU A 83 -14.03 -2.42 -20.65
CA LEU A 83 -15.03 -2.87 -21.63
C LEU A 83 -16.26 -3.46 -20.95
N ALA A 84 -16.08 -4.40 -20.02
CA ALA A 84 -17.18 -5.05 -19.30
C ALA A 84 -18.06 -4.06 -18.52
N SER A 85 -17.44 -3.04 -17.92
CA SER A 85 -18.12 -2.05 -17.08
C SER A 85 -18.97 -1.06 -17.88
N ALA A 86 -18.62 -0.82 -19.15
CA ALA A 86 -19.34 0.09 -20.04
C ALA A 86 -20.49 -0.59 -20.80
N LEU A 87 -20.59 -1.92 -20.75
CA LEU A 87 -21.63 -2.68 -21.43
C LEU A 87 -22.95 -2.71 -20.64
N PRO A 88 -24.10 -2.72 -21.35
CA PRO A 88 -25.39 -3.02 -20.73
C PRO A 88 -25.42 -4.46 -20.19
N LEU A 89 -26.41 -4.78 -19.35
CA LEU A 89 -26.64 -6.15 -18.94
C LEU A 89 -26.99 -7.00 -20.17
N GLY A 90 -26.19 -8.04 -20.43
CA GLY A 90 -26.25 -8.80 -21.68
C GLY A 90 -25.35 -10.02 -21.67
N SER A 91 -25.28 -10.73 -22.81
CA SER A 91 -24.45 -11.92 -22.96
C SER A 91 -22.96 -11.55 -23.01
N GLU A 92 -22.65 -10.43 -23.65
CA GLU A 92 -21.34 -9.86 -23.90
C GLU A 92 -20.71 -9.44 -22.57
N ARG A 93 -21.47 -8.71 -21.75
CA ARG A 93 -21.05 -8.34 -20.39
C ARG A 93 -20.80 -9.55 -19.50
N ARG A 94 -21.60 -10.61 -19.60
CA ARG A 94 -21.39 -11.86 -18.84
C ARG A 94 -20.11 -12.56 -19.27
N THR A 95 -19.84 -12.62 -20.58
CA THR A 95 -18.61 -13.22 -21.12
C THR A 95 -17.37 -12.47 -20.67
N LEU A 96 -17.33 -11.14 -20.81
CA LEU A 96 -16.21 -10.35 -20.29
C LEU A 96 -16.11 -10.43 -18.77
N GLY A 97 -17.26 -10.40 -18.07
CA GLY A 97 -17.33 -10.55 -16.62
C GLY A 97 -16.64 -11.82 -16.13
N ARG A 98 -16.84 -12.97 -16.79
CA ARG A 98 -16.14 -14.23 -16.46
C ARG A 98 -14.63 -14.10 -16.60
N LYS A 99 -14.13 -13.46 -17.67
CA LYS A 99 -12.69 -13.20 -17.84
C LYS A 99 -12.15 -12.27 -16.74
N VAL A 100 -12.89 -11.21 -16.38
CA VAL A 100 -12.54 -10.32 -15.25
C VAL A 100 -12.46 -11.10 -13.94
N PHE A 101 -13.43 -11.97 -13.65
CA PHE A 101 -13.40 -12.81 -12.46
C PHE A 101 -12.20 -13.77 -12.46
N ALA A 102 -11.87 -14.37 -13.59
CA ALA A 102 -10.68 -15.21 -13.71
C ALA A 102 -9.40 -14.42 -13.39
N TYR A 103 -9.24 -13.20 -13.91
CA TYR A 103 -8.12 -12.33 -13.53
C TYR A 103 -8.10 -11.98 -12.04
N LEU A 104 -9.28 -11.69 -11.47
CA LEU A 104 -9.41 -11.30 -10.08
C LEU A 104 -9.04 -12.44 -9.11
N TYR A 105 -9.32 -13.69 -9.47
CA TYR A 105 -9.08 -14.86 -8.60
C TYR A 105 -7.81 -15.64 -8.91
N ASN A 106 -7.34 -15.63 -10.16
CA ASN A 106 -6.19 -16.44 -10.61
C ASN A 106 -4.99 -15.58 -11.03
N GLY A 107 -5.15 -14.26 -11.17
CA GLY A 107 -4.04 -13.36 -11.51
C GLY A 107 -2.98 -13.30 -10.42
N ASN A 108 -1.78 -12.86 -10.78
CA ASN A 108 -0.74 -12.53 -9.81
C ASN A 108 -1.07 -11.24 -9.02
N ALA A 109 -0.19 -10.83 -8.11
CA ALA A 109 -0.34 -9.63 -7.29
C ALA A 109 -0.60 -8.36 -8.12
N ALA A 110 0.29 -8.06 -9.08
CA ALA A 110 0.20 -6.88 -9.94
C ALA A 110 -1.12 -6.83 -10.72
N THR A 111 -1.53 -7.96 -11.30
CA THR A 111 -2.79 -8.08 -12.03
C THR A 111 -3.99 -7.81 -11.13
N PHE A 112 -3.99 -8.43 -9.94
CA PHE A 112 -5.05 -8.24 -8.96
C PHE A 112 -5.12 -6.79 -8.47
N ALA A 113 -3.99 -6.20 -8.08
CA ALA A 113 -3.93 -4.85 -7.55
C ALA A 113 -4.33 -3.80 -8.60
N ALA A 114 -3.86 -3.94 -9.84
CA ALA A 114 -4.26 -3.06 -10.94
C ALA A 114 -5.77 -3.12 -11.22
N LEU A 115 -6.32 -4.34 -11.28
CA LEU A 115 -7.75 -4.56 -11.51
C LEU A 115 -8.60 -4.05 -10.33
N ALA A 116 -8.27 -4.45 -9.10
CA ALA A 116 -8.99 -4.04 -7.89
C ALA A 116 -8.95 -2.52 -7.68
N SER A 117 -7.82 -1.86 -7.96
CA SER A 117 -7.72 -0.40 -7.98
C SER A 117 -8.74 0.21 -8.93
N ARG A 118 -8.83 -0.33 -10.16
CA ARG A 118 -9.74 0.21 -11.18
C ARG A 118 -11.20 -0.05 -10.81
N MET A 119 -11.49 -1.20 -10.22
CA MET A 119 -12.83 -1.55 -9.72
C MET A 119 -13.26 -0.64 -8.58
N ALA A 120 -12.35 -0.33 -7.64
CA ALA A 120 -12.60 0.59 -6.53
C ALA A 120 -12.97 2.00 -7.02
N LEU A 121 -12.32 2.47 -8.09
CA LEU A 121 -12.64 3.77 -8.72
C LEU A 121 -13.98 3.77 -9.48
N GLY A 122 -14.46 2.60 -9.91
CA GLY A 122 -15.70 2.41 -10.65
C GLY A 122 -16.87 1.96 -9.77
N ALA A 123 -17.20 0.66 -9.85
CA ALA A 123 -18.36 0.04 -9.22
C ALA A 123 -17.98 -0.83 -8.01
N LEU A 124 -18.58 -0.54 -6.85
CA LEU A 124 -18.22 -1.08 -5.52
C LEU A 124 -18.53 -2.57 -5.29
N LYS A 125 -19.49 -3.16 -6.02
CA LYS A 125 -20.07 -4.48 -5.66
C LYS A 125 -19.13 -5.71 -5.69
N PRO A 126 -18.02 -5.79 -6.45
CA PRO A 126 -17.24 -7.02 -6.48
C PRO A 126 -16.21 -7.17 -5.35
N LEU A 127 -15.94 -6.12 -4.58
CA LEU A 127 -14.80 -6.06 -3.65
C LEU A 127 -15.16 -6.37 -2.20
N SER A 128 -16.18 -7.20 -1.93
CA SER A 128 -16.62 -7.53 -0.56
C SER A 128 -16.63 -9.02 -0.23
N GLY A 129 -16.41 -9.90 -1.22
CA GLY A 129 -16.40 -11.35 -1.00
C GLY A 129 -15.20 -11.82 -0.18
N ALA A 130 -15.36 -12.89 0.61
CA ALA A 130 -14.31 -13.44 1.46
C ALA A 130 -13.01 -13.78 0.70
N GLY A 131 -13.13 -14.34 -0.52
CA GLY A 131 -11.97 -14.61 -1.38
C GLY A 131 -11.23 -13.33 -1.80
N ILE A 132 -11.93 -12.22 -2.02
CA ILE A 132 -11.30 -10.93 -2.31
C ILE A 132 -10.62 -10.38 -1.05
N HIS A 133 -11.24 -10.55 0.12
CA HIS A 133 -10.65 -10.20 1.40
C HIS A 133 -9.31 -10.91 1.64
N ALA A 134 -9.26 -12.22 1.38
CA ALA A 134 -8.02 -12.98 1.44
C ALA A 134 -6.96 -12.45 0.45
N ARG A 135 -7.36 -12.15 -0.79
CA ARG A 135 -6.43 -11.61 -1.81
C ARG A 135 -5.90 -10.22 -1.47
N VAL A 136 -6.72 -9.33 -0.92
CA VAL A 136 -6.26 -8.02 -0.43
C VAL A 136 -5.28 -8.21 0.72
N ALA A 137 -5.58 -9.09 1.69
CA ALA A 137 -4.69 -9.37 2.80
C ALA A 137 -3.34 -9.94 2.35
N LEU A 138 -3.33 -10.86 1.40
CA LEU A 138 -2.10 -11.40 0.79
C LEU A 138 -1.33 -10.31 0.03
N ALA A 139 -2.01 -9.47 -0.74
CA ALA A 139 -1.37 -8.35 -1.45
C ALA A 139 -0.71 -7.35 -0.48
N MET A 140 -1.28 -7.12 0.70
CA MET A 140 -0.67 -6.24 1.72
C MET A 140 0.60 -6.83 2.35
N GLN A 141 0.78 -8.16 2.29
CA GLN A 141 1.95 -8.87 2.83
C GLN A 141 3.13 -8.94 1.85
N LEU A 142 2.96 -8.45 0.62
CA LEU A 142 4.04 -8.47 -0.36
C LEU A 142 5.21 -7.59 0.09
N PRO A 143 6.46 -7.99 -0.24
CA PRO A 143 7.65 -7.19 0.00
C PRO A 143 7.51 -5.74 -0.48
N VAL A 144 8.23 -4.86 0.19
CA VAL A 144 8.24 -3.44 -0.11
C VAL A 144 9.08 -3.22 -1.37
N GLY A 145 8.59 -2.44 -2.33
CA GLY A 145 9.27 -2.17 -3.62
C GLY A 145 8.77 -2.99 -4.82
N GLU A 146 8.13 -4.15 -4.60
CA GLU A 146 7.70 -5.01 -5.70
C GLU A 146 6.37 -4.61 -6.36
N ASP A 147 5.56 -3.72 -5.78
CA ASP A 147 4.28 -3.40 -6.42
C ASP A 147 3.68 -2.02 -6.08
N ALA A 148 4.07 -1.00 -6.86
CA ALA A 148 3.39 0.30 -6.86
C ALA A 148 1.89 0.19 -7.18
N ALA A 149 1.39 -0.92 -7.76
CA ALA A 149 -0.04 -1.13 -7.97
C ALA A 149 -0.78 -1.43 -6.66
N VAL A 150 -0.14 -2.12 -5.70
CA VAL A 150 -0.72 -2.41 -4.38
C VAL A 150 -0.95 -1.13 -3.59
N ASP A 151 0.01 -0.22 -3.61
CA ASP A 151 -0.13 1.08 -2.95
C ASP A 151 -1.24 1.94 -3.60
N ARG A 152 -1.35 1.90 -4.94
CA ARG A 152 -2.45 2.55 -5.66
C ARG A 152 -3.81 1.92 -5.31
N MET A 153 -3.86 0.60 -5.12
CA MET A 153 -5.06 -0.12 -4.70
C MET A 153 -5.48 0.33 -3.31
N ALA A 154 -4.54 0.35 -2.35
CA ALA A 154 -4.79 0.82 -1.00
C ALA A 154 -5.34 2.25 -1.00
N LEU A 155 -4.72 3.15 -1.77
CA LEU A 155 -5.20 4.53 -1.90
C LEU A 155 -6.62 4.60 -2.51
N ALA A 156 -6.93 3.76 -3.50
CA ALA A 156 -8.27 3.70 -4.08
C ALA A 156 -9.32 3.18 -3.08
N PHE A 157 -8.95 2.23 -2.22
CA PHE A 157 -9.83 1.69 -1.17
C PHE A 157 -10.13 2.75 -0.11
N VAL A 158 -9.10 3.42 0.42
CA VAL A 158 -9.31 4.43 1.47
C VAL A 158 -9.93 5.73 0.93
N GLY A 159 -9.73 6.03 -0.35
CA GLY A 159 -10.28 7.23 -1.00
C GLY A 159 -11.77 7.14 -1.34
N ARG A 160 -12.38 5.95 -1.25
CA ARG A 160 -13.80 5.71 -1.55
C ARG A 160 -14.55 5.42 -0.27
N ARG A 161 -15.54 6.26 0.04
CA ARG A 161 -16.36 6.20 1.25
C ARG A 161 -16.84 4.80 1.63
N GLU A 162 -17.46 4.08 0.69
CA GLU A 162 -18.06 2.78 0.98
C GLU A 162 -17.00 1.70 1.24
N LEU A 163 -15.84 1.79 0.57
CA LEU A 163 -14.71 0.89 0.80
C LEU A 163 -13.98 1.25 2.10
N ALA A 164 -13.72 2.53 2.35
CA ALA A 164 -13.14 2.99 3.61
C ALA A 164 -14.02 2.57 4.80
N GLN A 165 -15.35 2.65 4.67
CA GLN A 165 -16.27 2.21 5.72
C GLN A 165 -16.12 0.73 6.04
N SER A 166 -16.04 -0.14 5.03
CA SER A 166 -15.98 -1.59 5.21
C SER A 166 -14.58 -2.08 5.58
N TRP A 167 -13.56 -1.61 4.88
CA TRP A 167 -12.19 -2.12 5.00
C TRP A 167 -11.38 -1.45 6.11
N VAL A 168 -11.67 -0.18 6.42
CA VAL A 168 -10.90 0.60 7.38
C VAL A 168 -11.70 0.85 8.65
N ASN A 169 -12.88 1.46 8.55
CA ASN A 169 -13.62 1.90 9.72
C ASN A 169 -14.19 0.72 10.52
N GLN A 170 -14.86 -0.22 9.84
CA GLN A 170 -15.29 -1.47 10.47
C GLN A 170 -14.09 -2.33 10.85
N GLY A 171 -13.11 -2.47 9.95
CA GLY A 171 -11.89 -3.25 10.20
C GLY A 171 -11.14 -2.85 11.48
N ALA A 172 -11.08 -1.54 11.78
CA ALA A 172 -10.45 -1.01 12.98
C ALA A 172 -11.13 -1.44 14.30
N MET A 173 -12.38 -1.89 14.25
CA MET A 173 -13.16 -2.30 15.41
C MET A 173 -13.24 -3.82 15.58
N LEU A 174 -12.71 -4.59 14.62
CA LEU A 174 -12.78 -6.06 14.61
C LEU A 174 -11.55 -6.69 15.30
N GLY A 175 -11.35 -7.99 15.10
CA GLY A 175 -10.22 -8.74 15.65
C GLY A 175 -8.85 -8.25 15.14
N LEU A 176 -7.78 -8.71 15.79
CA LEU A 176 -6.41 -8.30 15.50
C LEU A 176 -6.04 -8.40 14.00
N PRO A 177 -6.36 -9.48 13.27
CA PRO A 177 -6.03 -9.57 11.84
C PRO A 177 -6.68 -8.45 11.00
N GLN A 178 -7.93 -8.09 11.29
CA GLN A 178 -8.65 -7.03 10.58
C GLN A 178 -8.13 -5.64 10.95
N ARG A 179 -7.80 -5.39 12.23
CA ARG A 179 -7.18 -4.12 12.65
C ARG A 179 -5.81 -3.93 11.99
N ARG A 180 -4.99 -4.99 11.95
CA ARG A 180 -3.70 -4.98 11.24
C ARG A 180 -3.88 -4.69 9.75
N LEU A 181 -4.83 -5.36 9.09
CA LEU A 181 -5.11 -5.11 7.67
C LEU A 181 -5.56 -3.67 7.40
N ALA A 182 -6.44 -3.12 8.24
CA ALA A 182 -6.88 -1.73 8.13
C ALA A 182 -5.71 -0.75 8.27
N ALA A 183 -4.80 -1.01 9.22
CA ALA A 183 -3.60 -0.21 9.42
C ALA A 183 -2.62 -0.32 8.24
N GLN A 184 -2.42 -1.53 7.68
CA GLN A 184 -1.61 -1.74 6.47
C GLN A 184 -2.18 -0.99 5.25
N LEU A 185 -3.50 -1.00 5.07
CA LEU A 185 -4.16 -0.23 4.01
C LEU A 185 -3.90 1.28 4.17
N MET A 186 -3.94 1.81 5.40
CA MET A 186 -3.60 3.21 5.65
C MET A 186 -2.14 3.53 5.32
N GLU A 187 -1.20 2.66 5.71
CA GLU A 187 0.23 2.84 5.39
C GLU A 187 0.47 2.85 3.88
N ARG A 188 -0.02 1.84 3.17
CA ARG A 188 0.17 1.69 1.72
C ARG A 188 -0.49 2.84 0.96
N ALA A 189 -1.65 3.31 1.44
CA ALA A 189 -2.30 4.50 0.90
C ALA A 189 -1.50 5.79 1.15
N ALA A 190 -0.93 5.96 2.35
CA ALA A 190 -0.08 7.09 2.69
C ALA A 190 1.18 7.13 1.82
N ARG A 191 1.81 5.97 1.57
CA ARG A 191 2.93 5.83 0.65
C ARG A 191 2.57 6.25 -0.78
N ALA A 192 1.42 5.80 -1.27
CA ALA A 192 0.92 6.21 -2.58
C ALA A 192 0.63 7.72 -2.64
N ALA A 193 0.10 8.30 -1.56
CA ALA A 193 -0.19 9.73 -1.48
C ALA A 193 1.10 10.57 -1.45
N ALA A 194 2.10 10.19 -0.65
CA ALA A 194 3.40 10.85 -0.58
C ALA A 194 4.11 10.84 -1.95
N ARG A 195 4.15 9.69 -2.65
CA ARG A 195 4.73 9.62 -4.00
C ARG A 195 3.97 10.45 -5.04
N ARG A 196 2.64 10.59 -4.88
CA ARG A 196 1.85 11.46 -5.77
C ARG A 196 2.12 12.93 -5.50
N ASP A 197 2.27 13.31 -4.24
CA ASP A 197 2.61 14.67 -3.85
C ASP A 197 4.01 15.07 -4.36
N ALA A 198 5.01 14.18 -4.21
CA ALA A 198 6.33 14.37 -4.79
C ALA A 198 6.30 14.52 -6.33
N ALA A 199 5.30 13.90 -6.99
CA ALA A 199 5.05 14.05 -8.42
C ALA A 199 4.16 15.26 -8.78
N GLY A 200 3.89 16.18 -7.83
CA GLY A 200 3.13 17.41 -8.02
C GLY A 200 1.60 17.28 -7.86
N ASP A 201 1.11 16.15 -7.37
CA ASP A 201 -0.33 15.90 -7.19
C ASP A 201 -0.70 15.71 -5.72
N ALA A 202 -1.02 16.83 -5.07
CA ALA A 202 -1.43 16.90 -3.68
C ALA A 202 -2.88 16.44 -3.41
N HIS A 203 -3.67 16.07 -4.44
CA HIS A 203 -5.08 15.72 -4.26
C HIS A 203 -5.32 14.59 -3.22
N PRO A 204 -4.53 13.49 -3.21
CA PRO A 204 -4.68 12.42 -2.22
C PRO A 204 -4.49 12.87 -0.77
N LEU A 205 -3.67 13.90 -0.53
CA LEU A 205 -3.37 14.38 0.82
C LEU A 205 -4.59 14.95 1.52
N ARG A 206 -5.65 15.34 0.77
CA ARG A 206 -6.90 15.83 1.36
C ARG A 206 -7.53 14.84 2.34
N LEU A 207 -7.41 13.53 2.07
CA LEU A 207 -7.90 12.49 2.96
C LEU A 207 -7.19 12.54 4.33
N PHE A 208 -5.86 12.68 4.31
CA PHE A 208 -5.04 12.67 5.51
C PHE A 208 -5.07 14.00 6.27
N ARG A 209 -5.18 15.13 5.58
CA ARG A 209 -5.40 16.45 6.21
C ARG A 209 -6.70 16.50 7.02
N ALA A 210 -7.71 15.74 6.60
CA ALA A 210 -8.98 15.65 7.32
C ALA A 210 -8.86 14.89 8.68
N VAL A 211 -7.79 14.11 8.88
CA VAL A 211 -7.54 13.42 10.17
C VAL A 211 -7.37 14.42 11.31
N HIS A 212 -6.74 15.57 11.07
CA HIS A 212 -6.46 16.57 12.11
C HIS A 212 -7.48 17.70 12.21
N ASN A 213 -8.20 17.97 11.13
CA ASN A 213 -9.17 19.05 11.08
C ASN A 213 -10.48 18.54 10.46
N PRO A 214 -11.34 17.84 11.24
CA PRO A 214 -12.64 17.39 10.73
C PRO A 214 -13.50 18.57 10.24
N GLY A 215 -13.28 19.79 10.77
CA GLY A 215 -13.96 21.02 10.35
C GLY A 215 -13.44 21.69 9.07
N ARG A 216 -12.28 21.32 8.51
CA ARG A 216 -11.73 21.97 7.28
C ARG A 216 -12.40 21.53 5.97
N LEU A 217 -13.42 20.67 6.02
CA LEU A 217 -14.27 20.35 4.88
C LEU A 217 -15.54 21.22 4.83
N LEU A 218 -15.69 22.19 5.74
CA LEU A 218 -16.86 23.06 5.85
C LEU A 218 -16.80 24.19 4.81
N SER A 219 -17.25 23.85 3.61
CA SER A 219 -18.10 24.72 2.79
C SER A 219 -19.35 23.90 2.42
N PRO A 220 -20.55 24.47 2.60
CA PRO A 220 -21.42 24.21 3.76
C PRO A 220 -21.70 22.71 4.01
N PRO A 221 -22.05 22.32 5.26
CA PRO A 221 -22.27 20.93 5.63
C PRO A 221 -23.45 20.33 4.86
N ARG A 222 -23.18 19.30 4.05
CA ARG A 222 -24.25 18.41 3.56
C ARG A 222 -24.72 17.53 4.72
N PRO A 223 -25.98 17.08 4.73
CA PRO A 223 -26.54 16.16 5.73
C PRO A 223 -25.86 14.77 5.83
N ASP A 224 -24.73 14.55 5.12
CA ASP A 224 -24.02 13.28 4.98
C ASP A 224 -22.59 13.31 5.56
N ALA A 225 -22.28 14.25 6.47
CA ALA A 225 -20.92 14.57 6.94
C ALA A 225 -20.26 13.52 7.90
N ASP A 226 -20.82 12.32 8.04
CA ASP A 226 -20.39 11.31 9.04
C ASP A 226 -19.27 10.35 8.58
N VAL A 227 -18.74 10.48 7.36
CA VAL A 227 -17.73 9.51 6.84
C VAL A 227 -16.29 9.99 6.97
N THR A 228 -16.00 11.27 6.88
CA THR A 228 -14.62 11.76 7.08
C THR A 228 -14.23 11.78 8.56
N SER A 229 -15.23 11.89 9.46
CA SER A 229 -15.06 11.70 10.89
C SER A 229 -14.72 10.25 11.25
N SER A 230 -15.18 9.26 10.48
CA SER A 230 -14.90 7.84 10.76
C SER A 230 -13.51 7.37 10.31
N PHE A 231 -12.97 7.85 9.17
CA PHE A 231 -11.56 7.57 8.81
C PHE A 231 -10.58 8.16 9.83
N ALA A 232 -10.80 9.41 10.24
CA ALA A 232 -10.03 10.05 11.29
C ALA A 232 -10.14 9.27 12.62
N THR A 233 -11.35 8.81 12.98
CA THR A 233 -11.56 7.99 14.19
C THR A 233 -10.78 6.68 14.12
N ALA A 234 -10.85 5.96 12.99
CA ALA A 234 -10.09 4.74 12.77
C ALA A 234 -8.58 4.97 12.84
N TRP A 235 -8.08 6.07 12.27
CA TRP A 235 -6.67 6.44 12.32
C TRP A 235 -6.18 6.60 13.77
N HIS A 236 -6.91 7.38 14.57
CA HIS A 236 -6.54 7.61 15.97
C HIS A 236 -6.67 6.33 16.81
N ALA A 237 -7.73 5.53 16.59
CA ALA A 237 -7.92 4.27 17.30
C ALA A 237 -6.81 3.26 17.00
N LEU A 238 -6.43 3.10 15.73
CA LEU A 238 -5.36 2.20 15.30
C LEU A 238 -3.98 2.69 15.73
N LEU A 239 -3.73 4.00 15.76
CA LEU A 239 -2.48 4.55 16.29
C LEU A 239 -2.39 4.39 17.82
N ALA A 240 -3.52 4.46 18.52
CA ALA A 240 -3.59 4.32 19.98
C ALA A 240 -3.58 2.85 20.46
N GLU A 241 -3.61 1.87 19.55
CA GLU A 241 -3.56 0.43 19.87
C GLU A 241 -2.33 0.07 20.71
N ARG A 242 -2.48 -0.85 21.65
CA ARG A 242 -1.42 -1.51 22.41
C ARG A 242 -0.53 -2.41 21.54
N GLU A 243 -1.11 -3.07 20.53
CA GLU A 243 -0.43 -4.05 19.68
C GLU A 243 0.46 -3.37 18.62
N ALA A 244 1.78 -3.59 18.72
CA ALA A 244 2.77 -3.05 17.77
C ALA A 244 2.52 -3.46 16.32
N LEU A 245 2.00 -4.67 16.11
CA LEU A 245 1.60 -5.17 14.79
C LEU A 245 0.53 -4.30 14.10
N VAL A 246 -0.20 -3.48 14.85
CA VAL A 246 -1.22 -2.57 14.32
C VAL A 246 -0.69 -1.14 14.24
N TRP A 247 -0.30 -0.56 15.38
CA TRP A 247 0.00 0.87 15.42
C TRP A 247 1.21 1.25 14.59
N ARG A 248 2.17 0.33 14.37
CA ARG A 248 3.39 0.61 13.59
C ARG A 248 3.06 1.06 12.16
N HIS A 249 2.06 0.45 11.53
CA HIS A 249 1.65 0.80 10.16
C HIS A 249 1.09 2.23 10.10
N VAL A 250 0.28 2.64 11.09
CA VAL A 250 -0.23 4.03 11.17
C VAL A 250 0.87 5.01 11.55
N ALA A 251 1.83 4.60 12.40
CA ALA A 251 3.00 5.41 12.71
C ALA A 251 3.89 5.65 11.49
N ILE A 252 4.12 4.62 10.66
CA ILE A 252 4.83 4.76 9.38
C ILE A 252 4.07 5.73 8.47
N ALA A 253 2.76 5.55 8.32
CA ALA A 253 1.90 6.43 7.54
C ALA A 253 2.02 7.91 7.98
N ARG A 254 2.02 8.16 9.30
CA ARG A 254 2.22 9.49 9.88
C ARG A 254 3.57 10.09 9.51
N GLY A 255 4.64 9.28 9.53
CA GLY A 255 5.99 9.71 9.15
C GLY A 255 6.09 10.12 7.68
N LEU A 256 5.61 9.26 6.78
CA LEU A 256 5.60 9.48 5.33
C LEU A 256 4.86 10.73 4.88
N LEU A 257 3.87 11.18 5.67
CA LEU A 257 3.05 12.34 5.36
C LEU A 257 3.47 13.60 6.10
N SER A 258 4.44 13.50 7.02
CA SER A 258 4.78 14.58 7.94
C SER A 258 5.44 15.81 7.27
N THR A 259 6.03 15.63 6.09
CA THR A 259 6.59 16.75 5.29
C THR A 259 5.53 17.54 4.54
N ALA A 260 4.38 16.91 4.22
CA ALA A 260 3.30 17.52 3.45
C ALA A 260 2.07 17.91 4.31
N VAL A 261 2.08 17.51 5.59
CA VAL A 261 1.04 17.78 6.59
C VAL A 261 1.73 18.16 7.90
N ASP A 262 1.93 19.46 8.11
CA ASP A 262 2.68 20.01 9.26
C ASP A 262 2.14 19.53 10.62
N GLU A 263 0.81 19.37 10.75
CA GLU A 263 0.22 18.89 11.99
C GLU A 263 0.69 17.48 12.36
N LEU A 264 0.94 16.58 11.39
CA LEU A 264 1.51 15.25 11.65
C LEU A 264 2.94 15.38 12.19
N ALA A 265 3.76 16.27 11.62
CA ALA A 265 5.11 16.53 12.12
C ALA A 265 5.11 17.12 13.54
N HIS A 266 4.17 18.01 13.86
CA HIS A 266 3.98 18.53 15.21
C HIS A 266 3.58 17.44 16.20
N GLN A 267 2.69 16.52 15.80
CA GLN A 267 2.29 15.39 16.64
C GLN A 267 3.46 14.45 16.95
N VAL A 268 4.31 14.14 15.95
CA VAL A 268 5.49 13.30 16.17
C VAL A 268 6.42 13.95 17.19
N ARG A 269 6.72 15.25 17.04
CA ARG A 269 7.58 15.98 17.99
C ARG A 269 6.99 16.02 19.40
N ARG A 270 5.69 16.32 19.55
CA ARG A 270 5.02 16.32 20.86
C ARG A 270 5.04 14.95 21.53
N ALA A 271 4.94 13.87 20.74
CA ALA A 271 4.95 12.50 21.23
C ALA A 271 6.34 12.02 21.69
N LEU A 272 7.38 12.85 21.56
CA LEU A 272 8.73 12.61 22.11
C LEU A 272 8.99 13.43 23.39
N ASP A 273 7.95 13.99 24.02
CA ASP A 273 8.12 14.67 25.31
C ASP A 273 8.49 13.66 26.41
N LEU A 274 9.46 14.02 27.26
CA LEU A 274 10.00 13.15 28.33
C LEU A 274 8.99 12.81 29.44
N SER A 275 7.85 13.51 29.50
CA SER A 275 6.75 13.23 30.43
C SER A 275 5.78 12.14 29.93
N LEU A 276 5.91 11.73 28.66
CA LEU A 276 5.04 10.73 28.05
C LEU A 276 5.52 9.29 28.31
N SER A 277 4.75 8.32 27.84
CA SER A 277 5.01 6.90 28.06
C SER A 277 5.93 6.29 26.99
N PRO A 278 6.61 5.15 27.29
CA PRO A 278 7.41 4.42 26.30
C PRO A 278 6.64 4.08 25.02
N THR A 279 5.35 3.75 25.12
CA THR A 279 4.53 3.44 23.94
C THR A 279 4.36 4.65 23.01
N GLU A 280 4.20 5.85 23.56
CA GLU A 280 4.12 7.09 22.78
C GLU A 280 5.45 7.40 22.10
N TRP A 281 6.55 7.25 22.84
CA TRP A 281 7.90 7.42 22.30
C TRP A 281 8.19 6.47 21.14
N ARG A 282 7.89 5.18 21.29
CA ARG A 282 8.08 4.16 20.24
C ARG A 282 7.28 4.49 18.98
N ARG A 283 5.99 4.86 19.11
CA ARG A 283 5.16 5.31 17.98
C ARG A 283 5.75 6.53 17.28
N ALA A 284 6.28 7.48 18.04
CA ALA A 284 6.90 8.70 17.50
C ALA A 284 8.22 8.39 16.80
N ALA A 285 9.06 7.52 17.38
CA ALA A 285 10.32 7.07 16.80
C ALA A 285 10.08 6.36 15.46
N THR A 286 9.11 5.43 15.38
CA THR A 286 8.72 4.79 14.11
C THR A 286 8.31 5.81 13.04
N SER A 287 7.51 6.82 13.40
CA SER A 287 7.15 7.91 12.48
C SER A 287 8.35 8.77 12.05
N MET A 288 9.25 9.07 12.98
CA MET A 288 10.44 9.88 12.70
C MET A 288 11.37 9.17 11.72
N VAL A 289 11.58 7.86 11.89
CA VAL A 289 12.37 7.06 10.95
C VAL A 289 11.68 6.97 9.59
N ALA A 290 10.37 6.70 9.54
CA ALA A 290 9.65 6.63 8.26
C ALA A 290 9.69 7.93 7.45
N ARG A 291 9.87 9.10 8.10
CA ARG A 291 10.04 10.38 7.43
C ARG A 291 11.33 10.45 6.59
N ILE A 292 12.37 9.68 6.90
CA ILE A 292 13.62 9.66 6.11
C ILE A 292 13.34 9.38 4.63
N ALA A 293 12.33 8.55 4.33
CA ALA A 293 11.93 8.23 2.95
C ALA A 293 11.36 9.42 2.15
N VAL A 294 11.03 10.54 2.80
CA VAL A 294 10.49 11.76 2.17
C VAL A 294 11.27 13.05 2.50
N ASP A 295 12.17 12.99 3.48
CA ASP A 295 13.10 14.06 3.86
C ASP A 295 14.33 13.40 4.51
N ARG A 296 15.27 12.98 3.67
CA ARG A 296 16.44 12.18 4.05
C ARG A 296 17.29 12.87 5.11
N GLU A 297 17.79 14.05 4.81
CA GLU A 297 18.79 14.75 5.62
C GLU A 297 18.27 15.05 7.02
N ARG A 298 17.10 15.68 7.11
CA ARG A 298 16.49 16.04 8.39
C ARG A 298 15.97 14.81 9.12
N GLY A 299 15.38 13.87 8.38
CA GLY A 299 14.90 12.60 8.89
C GLY A 299 15.98 11.85 9.66
N LEU A 300 17.12 11.63 9.00
CA LEU A 300 18.22 10.83 9.52
C LEU A 300 18.89 11.54 10.69
N SER A 301 19.17 12.84 10.56
CA SER A 301 19.77 13.63 11.64
C SER A 301 18.92 13.61 12.92
N GLU A 302 17.60 13.79 12.81
CA GLU A 302 16.71 13.73 13.97
C GLU A 302 16.60 12.31 14.57
N ALA A 303 16.64 11.26 13.73
CA ALA A 303 16.62 9.87 14.20
C ALA A 303 17.89 9.49 14.99
N LEU A 304 19.07 9.89 14.49
CA LEU A 304 20.35 9.68 15.19
C LEU A 304 20.38 10.47 16.51
N ALA A 305 19.94 11.74 16.49
CA ALA A 305 19.85 12.54 17.71
C ALA A 305 18.88 11.95 18.75
N LEU A 306 17.79 11.31 18.31
CA LEU A 306 16.89 10.59 19.20
C LEU A 306 17.57 9.36 19.82
N LEU A 307 18.32 8.60 19.02
CA LEU A 307 19.05 7.41 19.47
C LEU A 307 20.05 7.74 20.59
N ASP A 308 20.82 8.82 20.45
CA ASP A 308 21.76 9.33 21.47
C ASP A 308 21.06 10.03 22.65
N GLY A 309 19.76 10.27 22.52
CA GLY A 309 18.96 11.06 23.43
C GLY A 309 18.61 10.38 24.77
N PRO A 310 18.05 11.15 25.72
CA PRO A 310 17.61 10.63 27.01
C PRO A 310 16.44 9.64 26.94
N ILE A 311 15.67 9.64 25.85
CA ILE A 311 14.52 8.74 25.67
C ILE A 311 15.01 7.31 25.49
N THR A 312 15.98 7.06 24.62
CA THR A 312 16.57 5.73 24.37
C THR A 312 17.12 5.12 25.66
N ARG A 313 17.76 5.94 26.51
CA ARG A 313 18.26 5.48 27.82
C ARG A 313 17.14 5.05 28.77
N ARG A 314 15.95 5.67 28.68
CA ARG A 314 14.78 5.33 29.50
C ARG A 314 13.96 4.16 28.92
N ASP A 315 14.03 3.95 27.61
CA ASP A 315 13.32 2.88 26.92
C ASP A 315 14.25 2.09 25.98
N PRO A 316 14.83 0.97 26.45
CA PRO A 316 15.65 0.08 25.62
C PRO A 316 14.91 -0.56 24.44
N GLY A 317 13.57 -0.46 24.38
CA GLY A 317 12.77 -0.92 23.25
C GLY A 317 12.64 0.10 22.11
N LEU A 318 13.13 1.33 22.30
CA LEU A 318 13.07 2.38 21.28
C LEU A 318 13.82 2.00 19.98
N PRO A 319 15.03 1.41 20.01
CA PRO A 319 15.75 1.02 18.79
C PRO A 319 14.97 0.01 17.93
N LEU A 320 14.29 -0.96 18.56
CA LEU A 320 13.42 -1.89 17.84
C LEU A 320 12.25 -1.17 17.15
N ALA A 321 11.65 -0.18 17.83
CA ALA A 321 10.59 0.63 17.22
C ALA A 321 11.08 1.50 16.06
N MET A 322 12.34 1.94 16.10
CA MET A 322 13.00 2.62 14.98
C MET A 322 13.16 1.69 13.78
N VAL A 323 13.54 0.42 14.00
CA VAL A 323 13.61 -0.58 12.91
C VAL A 323 12.28 -0.77 12.19
N TRP A 324 11.15 -0.76 12.91
CA TRP A 324 9.84 -0.86 12.25
C TRP A 324 9.54 0.28 11.29
N GLY A 325 10.17 1.44 11.45
CA GLY A 325 10.02 2.59 10.54
C GLY A 325 10.84 2.48 9.26
N LEU A 326 11.80 1.55 9.18
CA LEU A 326 12.79 1.50 8.09
C LEU A 326 12.27 0.93 6.78
N GLY A 327 11.17 0.18 6.77
CA GLY A 327 10.67 -0.48 5.56
C GLY A 327 10.59 0.45 4.33
N PRO A 328 9.89 1.59 4.39
CA PRO A 328 9.86 2.57 3.30
C PRO A 328 11.20 3.28 3.07
N VAL A 329 12.05 3.41 4.09
CA VAL A 329 13.36 4.06 3.99
C VAL A 329 14.31 3.20 3.18
N ALA A 330 14.37 1.89 3.45
CA ALA A 330 15.19 0.95 2.72
C ALA A 330 14.79 0.83 1.22
N GLU A 331 13.53 1.13 0.88
CA GLU A 331 13.05 1.17 -0.52
C GLU A 331 13.55 2.40 -1.28
N VAL A 332 13.51 3.57 -0.66
CA VAL A 332 13.71 4.86 -1.33
C VAL A 332 15.12 5.42 -1.11
N GLU A 333 15.67 5.19 0.09
CA GLU A 333 16.94 5.73 0.59
C GLU A 333 17.75 4.61 1.27
N PRO A 334 18.16 3.55 0.52
CA PRO A 334 18.80 2.36 1.09
C PRO A 334 20.08 2.70 1.86
N GLU A 335 20.86 3.69 1.43
CA GLU A 335 22.08 4.09 2.13
C GLU A 335 21.78 4.72 3.50
N ALA A 336 20.70 5.51 3.62
CA ALA A 336 20.29 6.06 4.92
C ALA A 336 19.74 4.97 5.84
N ALA A 337 19.05 3.97 5.28
CA ALA A 337 18.60 2.82 6.04
C ALA A 337 19.77 1.99 6.57
N GLU A 338 20.80 1.72 5.75
CA GLU A 338 22.02 1.04 6.17
C GLU A 338 22.77 1.79 7.27
N GLU A 339 22.94 3.11 7.11
CA GLU A 339 23.59 3.96 8.09
C GLU A 339 22.87 3.89 9.45
N LEU A 340 21.55 4.10 9.45
CA LEU A 340 20.77 4.03 10.69
C LEU A 340 20.73 2.60 11.28
N LEU A 341 20.67 1.55 10.46
CA LEU A 341 20.71 0.17 10.92
C LEU A 341 22.01 -0.17 11.63
N GLN A 342 23.13 0.33 11.11
CA GLN A 342 24.43 0.12 11.74
C GLN A 342 24.46 0.78 13.12
N GLU A 343 24.02 2.03 13.24
CA GLU A 343 23.95 2.74 14.51
C GLU A 343 23.00 2.05 15.51
N LEU A 344 21.84 1.58 15.06
CA LEU A 344 20.91 0.81 15.90
C LEU A 344 21.52 -0.51 16.39
N ALA A 345 22.26 -1.21 15.52
CA ALA A 345 22.93 -2.46 15.86
C ALA A 345 24.11 -2.26 16.82
N ASP A 346 24.80 -1.13 16.74
CA ASP A 346 25.86 -0.81 17.70
C ASP A 346 25.30 -0.43 19.07
N HIS A 347 24.11 0.19 19.12
CA HIS A 347 23.44 0.54 20.37
C HIS A 347 22.72 -0.64 21.04
N SER A 348 22.00 -1.47 20.27
CA SER A 348 21.09 -2.50 20.81
C SER A 348 21.02 -3.74 19.93
N PRO A 349 22.14 -4.45 19.70
CA PRO A 349 22.22 -5.52 18.69
C PRO A 349 21.25 -6.68 18.97
N ILE A 350 21.01 -7.03 20.24
CA ILE A 350 20.10 -8.11 20.60
C ILE A 350 18.64 -7.68 20.43
N SER A 351 18.29 -6.47 20.88
CA SER A 351 16.90 -5.99 20.87
C SER A 351 16.33 -5.81 19.47
N ILE A 352 17.17 -5.49 18.48
CA ILE A 352 16.72 -5.24 17.12
C ILE A 352 16.74 -6.48 16.23
N ALA A 353 17.36 -7.58 16.65
CA ALA A 353 17.70 -8.70 15.78
C ALA A 353 16.49 -9.32 15.07
N ASP A 354 15.40 -9.56 15.79
CA ASP A 354 14.14 -10.09 15.22
C ASP A 354 13.48 -9.07 14.27
N GLY A 355 13.48 -7.79 14.63
CA GLY A 355 12.99 -6.72 13.75
C GLY A 355 13.79 -6.61 12.46
N LEU A 356 15.11 -6.85 12.52
CA LEU A 356 15.99 -6.87 11.35
C LEU A 356 15.70 -8.09 10.45
N VAL A 357 15.41 -9.26 11.02
CA VAL A 357 14.92 -10.42 10.24
C VAL A 357 13.65 -10.05 9.49
N GLU A 358 12.67 -9.45 10.17
CA GLU A 358 11.44 -9.00 9.52
C GLU A 358 11.72 -8.01 8.39
N LEU A 359 12.58 -7.02 8.61
CA LEU A 359 12.95 -6.04 7.58
C LEU A 359 13.61 -6.70 6.36
N ARG A 360 14.56 -7.62 6.57
CA ARG A 360 15.27 -8.35 5.51
C ARG A 360 14.36 -9.23 4.67
N ARG A 361 13.30 -9.79 5.26
CA ARG A 361 12.25 -10.52 4.51
C ARG A 361 11.46 -9.57 3.59
N HIS A 362 11.31 -8.30 3.97
CA HIS A 362 10.58 -7.31 3.17
C HIS A 362 11.46 -6.57 2.16
N VAL A 363 12.76 -6.43 2.42
CA VAL A 363 13.74 -5.77 1.55
C VAL A 363 15.01 -6.63 1.50
N PRO A 364 15.11 -7.60 0.57
CA PRO A 364 16.27 -8.47 0.47
C PRO A 364 17.57 -7.69 0.23
N GLY A 365 18.64 -8.07 0.93
CA GLY A 365 19.97 -7.47 0.77
C GLY A 365 20.27 -6.26 1.67
N ILE A 366 19.32 -5.80 2.51
CA ILE A 366 19.55 -4.69 3.44
C ILE A 366 20.16 -5.16 4.78
N GLY A 367 21.08 -4.39 5.35
CA GLY A 367 21.50 -4.50 6.75
C GLY A 367 22.50 -5.62 7.02
N ASP A 368 23.32 -6.04 6.05
CA ASP A 368 24.27 -7.15 6.22
C ASP A 368 25.25 -6.92 7.38
N LYS A 369 25.78 -5.70 7.52
CA LYS A 369 26.68 -5.34 8.63
C LYS A 369 25.96 -5.39 9.98
N ALA A 370 24.75 -4.83 10.04
CA ALA A 370 23.91 -4.87 11.23
C ALA A 370 23.57 -6.32 11.62
N ALA A 371 23.24 -7.18 10.64
CA ALA A 371 22.95 -8.58 10.86
C ALA A 371 24.15 -9.33 11.45
N ALA A 372 25.35 -9.13 10.91
CA ALA A 372 26.57 -9.72 11.46
C ALA A 372 26.82 -9.29 12.92
N ARG A 373 26.55 -8.01 13.24
CA ARG A 373 26.65 -7.48 14.61
C ARG A 373 25.64 -8.12 15.56
N CYS A 374 24.38 -8.23 15.14
CA CYS A 374 23.32 -8.92 15.87
C CYS A 374 23.68 -10.39 16.14
N VAL A 375 24.14 -11.12 15.12
CA VAL A 375 24.57 -12.53 15.24
C VAL A 375 25.71 -12.67 16.25
N ALA A 376 26.72 -11.82 16.18
CA ALA A 376 27.83 -11.85 17.13
C ALA A 376 27.36 -11.64 18.59
N ALA A 377 26.47 -10.66 18.81
CA ALA A 377 25.94 -10.37 20.15
C ALA A 377 25.03 -11.49 20.70
N LEU A 378 24.21 -12.10 19.83
CA LEU A 378 23.37 -13.24 20.20
C LEU A 378 24.21 -14.47 20.57
N ARG A 379 25.24 -14.79 19.77
CA ARG A 379 26.19 -15.88 20.05
C ARG A 379 26.92 -15.67 21.37
N GLN A 380 27.43 -14.45 21.61
CA GLN A 380 28.09 -14.11 22.86
C GLN A 380 27.16 -14.33 24.05
N SER A 381 25.89 -13.92 23.92
CA SER A 381 24.95 -14.14 25.01
C SER A 381 24.60 -15.61 25.22
N LEU A 382 24.49 -16.41 24.15
CA LEU A 382 24.19 -17.84 24.20
C LEU A 382 25.30 -18.64 24.88
N ALA A 383 26.53 -18.16 24.88
CA ALA A 383 27.65 -18.78 25.59
C ALA A 383 27.54 -18.69 27.13
N THR A 384 26.51 -18.03 27.66
CA THR A 384 26.33 -17.85 29.11
C THR A 384 25.56 -19.04 29.71
N PRO A 385 26.08 -19.75 30.73
CA PRO A 385 25.59 -21.08 31.16
C PRO A 385 24.18 -21.17 31.78
N GLU A 386 23.54 -20.06 32.15
CA GLU A 386 22.28 -20.04 32.91
C GLU A 386 21.06 -19.57 32.09
N ARG A 387 21.02 -19.88 30.79
CA ARG A 387 19.93 -19.42 29.92
C ARG A 387 18.77 -20.38 29.84
N ASP A 388 17.57 -19.81 29.91
CA ASP A 388 16.30 -20.44 29.56
C ASP A 388 16.37 -21.10 28.17
N ASP A 389 16.03 -22.39 28.08
CA ASP A 389 16.00 -23.17 26.84
C ASP A 389 15.15 -22.52 25.75
N GLY A 390 14.05 -21.85 26.12
CA GLY A 390 13.18 -21.12 25.19
C GLY A 390 13.86 -19.90 24.58
N LEU A 391 14.60 -19.13 25.39
CA LEU A 391 15.40 -18.01 24.89
C LEU A 391 16.56 -18.49 24.02
N THR A 392 17.14 -19.64 24.36
CA THR A 392 18.19 -20.27 23.58
C THR A 392 17.69 -20.70 22.20
N ALA A 393 16.53 -21.35 22.14
CA ALA A 393 15.89 -21.75 20.89
C ALA A 393 15.52 -20.52 20.03
N LEU A 394 14.92 -19.49 20.63
CA LEU A 394 14.58 -18.25 19.91
C LEU A 394 15.82 -17.56 19.35
N ALA A 395 16.87 -17.37 20.15
CA ALA A 395 18.10 -16.74 19.69
C ALA A 395 18.77 -17.55 18.57
N SER A 396 18.73 -18.89 18.64
CA SER A 396 19.27 -19.75 17.58
C SER A 396 18.47 -19.60 16.28
N SER A 397 17.14 -19.60 16.35
CA SER A 397 16.27 -19.36 15.19
C SER A 397 16.54 -18.00 14.54
N ILE A 398 16.72 -16.94 15.34
CA ILE A 398 17.03 -15.61 14.81
C ILE A 398 18.41 -15.60 14.14
N ILE A 399 19.41 -16.30 14.68
CA ILE A 399 20.73 -16.42 14.05
C ILE A 399 20.61 -17.11 12.69
N ASP A 400 19.88 -18.23 12.62
CA ASP A 400 19.68 -18.97 11.37
C ASP A 400 18.99 -18.10 10.30
N ASP A 401 17.94 -17.36 10.69
CA ASP A 401 17.25 -16.40 9.83
C ASP A 401 18.19 -15.27 9.34
N LEU A 402 18.99 -14.68 10.23
CA LEU A 402 19.92 -13.59 9.88
C LEU A 402 21.05 -14.05 8.94
N GLU A 403 21.48 -15.30 9.06
CA GLU A 403 22.52 -15.92 8.21
C GLU A 403 21.96 -16.53 6.92
N GLY A 404 20.64 -16.48 6.70
CA GLY A 404 19.99 -17.01 5.50
C GLY A 404 19.92 -18.54 5.45
N ARG A 405 19.89 -19.20 6.62
CA ARG A 405 19.74 -20.65 6.76
C ARG A 405 18.29 -21.09 7.05
N GLY A 406 17.40 -20.13 7.34
CA GLY A 406 15.99 -20.32 7.74
C GLY A 406 14.97 -20.29 6.62
#